data_AF-A0A7C3YYL5-F1
#
_entry.id   AF-A0A7C3YYL5-F1
#
_cell.length_a   1.000
_cell.length_b   1.000
_cell.length_c   1.000
_cell.angle_alpha   90.00
_cell.angle_beta   90.00
_cell.angle_gamma   90.00
#
_symmetry.space_group_name_H-M   'P 1'
#
loop_
_entity.id
_entity.type
_entity.pdbx_description
1 polymer ?
#
loop_
_entity_poly.entity_id
_entity_poly.type
_entity_poly.pdbx_seq_one_letter_code
_entity_poly.pdbx_strand_id
1 'polypeptide(L)'
;MKINDITEDQIEIARNIYWDRSKSWDERMKELIQFFGVSERTTRRWCVKLGFKENNFTDNSEQYKEAQNKVIDKSKKYYFITWAQNNTPIFFPFFKKLQAYASFHNAEIIVIAGRYSNKMETLKKDTKESWADELIPYLSATSHNLNNNVKVMSHIKVSATSSNPLMGLEGLTSTESIIIGHPRLHLKVMPVIDPMKPKMLFTTGACTKENYTDSLLGAKGDFNHTFGFCVVEVKDKDMFFVRQVSADSKTGEFTDLYYHVNDKGVSRINQIDGIVLGDLHVGEHNPVVIDKTLNILLKKLTPKAIVCHDSFSALSINPHELKDPFILAKREKDGTNSLKDEINNMLNFFEKIKQYNVIIVRSNHDDMLDRFLKTDWRSGSTMKNSEEYMKFSLLTLTGKAKNGIIPYVINERFPNFKCLSRDDSYKIGNFEISQHGDLVYNNVKGGIEQFRKLNQKYIIGHSHTPSRRDGALSVGTSTFLKLSYTSGLTNWANSHVIISNGKAQHIIFVGENAEFTTFE
;
A
#
# COMPACT_ATOMS: atom_id res chain seq x y z
N MET A 1 4.39 54.59 31.35
CA MET A 1 3.09 53.92 31.62
C MET A 1 3.34 52.63 32.41
N LYS A 2 2.37 52.07 33.15
CA LYS A 2 2.42 50.68 33.64
C LYS A 2 1.32 49.88 32.97
N ILE A 3 1.55 48.59 32.73
CA ILE A 3 0.64 47.75 31.92
C ILE A 3 -0.77 47.60 32.53
N ASN A 4 -0.87 47.63 33.87
CA ASN A 4 -2.15 47.50 34.57
C ASN A 4 -2.95 48.81 34.61
N ASP A 5 -2.35 49.92 34.19
CA ASP A 5 -2.94 51.26 34.24
C ASP A 5 -3.36 51.74 32.82
N ILE A 6 -3.35 50.84 31.83
CA ILE A 6 -3.75 51.13 30.44
C ILE A 6 -5.28 50.99 30.34
N THR A 7 -5.96 52.04 29.89
CA THR A 7 -7.41 52.05 29.72
C THR A 7 -7.85 51.28 28.46
N GLU A 8 -9.13 50.88 28.39
CA GLU A 8 -9.67 50.20 27.20
C GLU A 8 -9.50 51.02 25.92
N ASP A 9 -9.74 52.34 25.97
CA ASP A 9 -9.53 53.25 24.84
C ASP A 9 -8.06 53.26 24.37
N GLN A 10 -7.11 53.20 25.31
CA GLN A 10 -5.68 53.16 24.99
C GLN A 10 -5.26 51.81 24.40
N ILE A 11 -5.91 50.72 24.81
CA ILE A 11 -5.73 49.39 24.22
C ILE A 11 -6.22 49.41 22.77
N GLU A 12 -7.36 50.05 22.49
CA GLU A 12 -7.91 50.14 21.13
C GLU A 12 -7.04 50.98 20.19
N ILE A 13 -6.56 52.14 20.65
CA ILE A 13 -5.61 52.97 19.89
C ILE A 13 -4.32 52.19 19.59
N ALA A 14 -3.73 51.52 20.59
CA ALA A 14 -2.55 50.71 20.38
C ALA A 14 -2.80 49.51 19.45
N ARG A 15 -3.99 48.91 19.50
CA ARG A 15 -4.39 47.83 18.59
C ARG A 15 -4.47 48.34 17.16
N ASN A 16 -5.02 49.53 16.93
CA ASN A 16 -5.09 50.14 15.60
C ASN A 16 -3.69 50.42 15.03
N ILE A 17 -2.76 50.93 15.85
CA ILE A 17 -1.36 51.13 15.45
C ILE A 17 -0.68 49.79 15.12
N TYR A 18 -0.87 48.76 15.95
CA TYR A 18 -0.29 47.43 15.73
C TYR A 18 -0.75 46.79 14.41
N TRP A 19 -2.00 47.05 14.03
CA TRP A 19 -2.66 46.46 12.86
C TRP A 19 -2.68 47.35 11.60
N ASP A 20 -2.10 48.54 11.64
CA ASP A 20 -2.02 49.44 10.48
C ASP A 20 -1.10 48.88 9.38
N ARG A 21 -1.67 48.09 8.46
CA ARG A 21 -0.94 47.44 7.36
C ARG A 21 -0.46 48.42 6.28
N SER A 22 -0.77 49.71 6.38
CA SER A 22 -0.19 50.73 5.50
C SER A 22 1.26 51.07 5.87
N LYS A 23 1.70 50.68 7.08
CA LYS A 23 3.04 50.95 7.63
C LYS A 23 3.86 49.68 7.78
N SER A 24 5.18 49.79 7.63
CA SER A 24 6.10 48.70 7.90
C SER A 24 6.04 48.27 9.38
N TRP A 25 6.53 47.06 9.68
CA TRP A 25 6.57 46.57 11.06
C TRP A 25 7.39 47.49 11.97
N ASP A 26 8.52 48.00 11.48
CA ASP A 26 9.40 48.86 12.25
C ASP A 26 8.79 50.25 12.52
N GLU A 27 8.01 50.79 11.57
CA GLU A 27 7.26 52.04 11.77
C GLU A 27 6.15 51.88 12.81
N ARG A 28 5.35 50.81 12.69
CA ARG A 28 4.33 50.48 13.71
C ARG A 28 4.94 50.28 15.09
N MET A 29 6.08 49.60 15.16
CA MET A 29 6.78 49.38 16.43
C MET A 29 7.31 50.68 17.02
N LYS A 30 7.83 51.62 16.22
CA LYS A 30 8.23 52.96 16.69
C LYS A 30 7.05 53.74 17.25
N GLU A 31 5.90 53.72 16.57
CA GLU A 31 4.68 54.37 17.05
C GLU A 31 4.17 53.75 18.36
N LEU A 32 4.19 52.42 18.49
CA LEU A 32 3.83 51.74 19.73
C LEU A 32 4.80 52.03 20.88
N ILE A 33 6.10 52.14 20.60
CA ILE A 33 7.12 52.54 21.59
C ILE A 33 6.83 53.95 22.09
N GLN A 34 6.54 54.88 21.18
CA GLN A 34 6.20 56.26 21.52
C GLN A 34 4.88 56.33 22.29
N PHE A 35 3.88 55.56 21.89
CA PHE A 35 2.57 55.51 22.51
C PHE A 35 2.62 54.99 23.96
N PHE A 36 3.32 53.88 24.20
CA PHE A 36 3.45 53.32 25.55
C PHE A 36 4.53 53.99 26.41
N GLY A 37 5.48 54.70 25.78
CA GLY A 37 6.61 55.34 26.45
C GLY A 37 7.56 54.35 27.13
N VAL A 38 7.74 53.15 26.54
CA VAL A 38 8.58 52.07 27.10
C VAL A 38 9.50 51.50 26.01
N SER A 39 10.56 50.78 26.42
CA SER A 39 11.49 50.16 25.49
C SER A 39 10.80 49.17 24.56
N GLU A 40 11.34 49.00 23.34
CA GLU A 40 10.80 48.07 22.34
C GLU A 40 10.56 46.65 22.88
N ARG A 41 11.51 46.13 23.67
CA ARG A 41 11.39 44.82 24.32
C ARG A 41 10.16 44.75 25.23
N THR A 42 9.87 45.83 25.95
CA THR A 42 8.70 45.93 26.84
C THR A 42 7.42 46.09 26.02
N THR A 43 7.42 46.94 24.99
CA THR A 43 6.30 47.11 24.05
C THR A 43 5.89 45.79 23.40
N ARG A 44 6.84 44.99 22.92
CA ARG A 44 6.56 43.66 22.37
C ARG A 44 5.92 42.72 23.40
N ARG A 45 6.40 42.72 24.65
CA ARG A 45 5.79 41.94 25.74
C ARG A 45 4.37 42.41 26.06
N TRP A 46 4.13 43.72 26.00
CA TRP A 46 2.82 44.30 26.25
C TRP A 46 1.84 43.96 25.13
N CYS A 47 2.25 44.05 23.86
CA CYS A 47 1.42 43.63 22.73
C CYS A 47 0.98 42.16 22.85
N VAL A 48 1.85 41.28 23.36
CA VAL A 48 1.48 39.88 23.64
C VAL A 48 0.49 39.77 24.81
N LYS A 49 0.76 40.46 25.93
CA LYS A 49 -0.12 40.44 27.11
C LYS A 49 -1.50 41.06 26.87
N LEU A 50 -1.57 42.08 26.02
CA LEU A 50 -2.79 42.77 25.59
C LEU A 50 -3.52 42.03 24.45
N GLY A 51 -2.99 40.88 24.02
CA GLY A 51 -3.64 40.02 23.03
C GLY A 51 -3.64 40.58 21.60
N PHE A 52 -2.67 41.44 21.24
CA PHE A 52 -2.57 42.00 19.88
C PHE A 52 -1.97 41.02 18.88
N LYS A 53 -1.14 40.10 19.36
CA LYS A 53 -0.65 39.00 18.54
C LYS A 53 -1.86 38.13 18.23
N GLU A 54 -2.11 37.86 16.95
CA GLU A 54 -3.05 36.82 16.53
C GLU A 54 -2.83 35.60 17.43
N ASN A 55 -3.82 35.35 18.28
CA ASN A 55 -4.20 34.00 18.54
C ASN A 55 -4.49 33.43 17.16
N ASN A 56 -3.52 32.75 16.55
CA ASN A 56 -3.71 31.93 15.36
C ASN A 56 -4.62 30.72 15.71
N PHE A 57 -5.76 30.99 16.33
CA PHE A 57 -6.96 30.23 16.08
C PHE A 57 -7.29 30.52 14.62
N THR A 58 -6.70 29.70 13.76
CA THR A 58 -7.38 29.28 12.55
C THR A 58 -8.76 28.85 13.01
N ASP A 59 -9.75 29.73 12.88
CA ASP A 59 -11.11 29.36 13.16
C ASP A 59 -11.43 28.28 12.12
N ASN A 60 -11.36 27.03 12.56
CA ASN A 60 -11.74 25.90 11.73
C ASN A 60 -13.11 26.23 11.17
N SER A 61 -13.31 26.05 9.86
CA SER A 61 -14.63 26.27 9.28
C SER A 61 -15.68 25.44 10.01
N GLU A 62 -16.93 25.90 9.97
CA GLU A 62 -18.05 25.21 10.63
C GLU A 62 -18.13 23.75 10.16
N GLN A 63 -17.93 23.51 8.86
CA GLN A 63 -17.85 22.16 8.27
C GLN A 63 -16.74 21.31 8.93
N TYR A 64 -15.56 21.86 9.19
CA TYR A 64 -14.50 21.11 9.85
C TYR A 64 -14.81 20.87 11.34
N LYS A 65 -15.40 21.85 12.04
CA LYS A 65 -15.85 21.68 13.43
C LYS A 65 -16.92 20.59 13.54
N GLU A 66 -17.85 20.53 12.59
CA GLU A 66 -18.83 19.45 12.46
C GLU A 66 -18.15 18.09 12.21
N ALA A 67 -17.20 18.04 11.27
CA ALA A 67 -16.44 16.84 10.96
C ALA A 67 -15.61 16.31 12.14
N GLN A 68 -15.21 17.16 13.09
CA GLN A 68 -14.55 16.73 14.34
C GLN A 68 -15.50 15.99 15.28
N ASN A 69 -16.80 16.26 15.17
CA ASN A 69 -17.85 15.62 15.97
C ASN A 69 -18.52 14.45 15.24
N LYS A 70 -18.05 14.07 14.05
CA LYS A 70 -18.58 12.93 13.29
C LYS A 70 -18.55 11.68 14.15
N VAL A 71 -19.69 10.99 14.22
CA VAL A 71 -19.82 9.67 14.83
C VAL A 71 -20.18 8.69 13.73
N ILE A 72 -19.47 7.57 13.68
CA ILE A 72 -19.74 6.48 12.75
C ILE A 72 -20.79 5.52 13.31
N ASP A 73 -21.55 4.90 12.42
CA ASP A 73 -22.52 3.86 12.76
C ASP A 73 -21.81 2.51 12.91
N LYS A 74 -21.49 2.16 14.16
CA LYS A 74 -20.84 0.89 14.52
C LYS A 74 -21.67 -0.36 14.21
N SER A 75 -22.95 -0.23 13.85
CA SER A 75 -23.76 -1.38 13.39
C SER A 75 -23.40 -1.81 11.97
N LYS A 76 -22.74 -0.94 11.20
CA LYS A 76 -22.30 -1.23 9.83
C LYS A 76 -21.13 -2.21 9.85
N LYS A 77 -21.18 -3.17 8.92
CA LYS A 77 -20.10 -4.11 8.64
C LYS A 77 -19.09 -3.57 7.64
N TYR A 78 -19.49 -2.62 6.81
CA TYR A 78 -18.71 -2.12 5.69
C TYR A 78 -18.49 -0.62 5.82
N TYR A 79 -17.24 -0.19 5.66
CA TYR A 79 -16.85 1.21 5.67
C TYR A 79 -16.03 1.52 4.42
N PHE A 80 -16.43 2.55 3.68
CA PHE A 80 -15.73 3.03 2.49
C PHE A 80 -15.09 4.38 2.80
N ILE A 81 -13.77 4.39 2.89
CA ILE A 81 -12.99 5.55 3.34
C ILE A 81 -12.29 6.20 2.16
N THR A 82 -12.56 7.47 1.90
CA THR A 82 -11.89 8.28 0.87
C THR A 82 -11.40 9.60 1.47
N TRP A 83 -10.78 10.45 0.67
CA TRP A 83 -10.23 11.74 1.10
C TRP A 83 -10.73 12.87 0.21
N ALA A 84 -10.95 14.05 0.80
CA ALA A 84 -11.37 15.23 0.06
C ALA A 84 -10.46 16.41 0.38
N GLN A 85 -9.91 17.03 -0.65
CA GLN A 85 -9.17 18.27 -0.52
C GLN A 85 -10.14 19.44 -0.27
N ASN A 86 -9.81 20.31 0.68
CA ASN A 86 -10.49 21.60 0.84
C ASN A 86 -10.41 22.45 -0.44
N ASN A 87 -11.38 23.34 -0.61
CA ASN A 87 -11.51 24.29 -1.72
C ASN A 87 -11.40 23.63 -3.11
N THR A 88 -11.82 22.37 -3.23
CA THR A 88 -11.62 21.58 -4.43
C THR A 88 -12.92 20.87 -4.82
N PRO A 89 -13.33 20.93 -6.10
CA PRO A 89 -14.57 20.30 -6.55
C PRO A 89 -14.50 18.77 -6.46
N ILE A 90 -15.66 18.15 -6.24
CA ILE A 90 -15.83 16.69 -6.27
C ILE A 90 -15.66 16.18 -7.70
N PHE A 91 -15.06 15.00 -7.85
CA PHE A 91 -15.20 14.21 -9.08
C PHE A 91 -16.51 13.41 -9.03
N PHE A 92 -17.62 14.07 -9.38
CA PHE A 92 -18.97 13.50 -9.29
C PHE A 92 -19.16 12.13 -9.98
N PRO A 93 -18.60 11.85 -11.17
CA PRO A 93 -18.74 10.54 -11.81
C PRO A 93 -18.26 9.38 -10.92
N PHE A 94 -17.17 9.59 -10.17
CA PHE A 94 -16.67 8.61 -9.20
C PHE A 94 -17.51 8.62 -7.91
N PHE A 95 -17.79 9.80 -7.34
CA PHE A 95 -18.45 9.87 -6.04
C PHE A 95 -19.88 9.31 -6.08
N LYS A 96 -20.64 9.53 -7.17
CA LYS A 96 -21.96 8.92 -7.36
C LYS A 96 -21.89 7.38 -7.43
N LYS A 97 -20.87 6.83 -8.09
CA LYS A 97 -20.63 5.38 -8.14
C LYS A 97 -20.24 4.82 -6.77
N LEU A 98 -19.44 5.56 -6.00
CA LEU A 98 -19.12 5.22 -4.61
C LEU A 98 -20.39 5.19 -3.73
N GLN A 99 -21.28 6.18 -3.88
CA GLN A 99 -22.57 6.21 -3.18
C GLN A 99 -23.49 5.03 -3.57
N ALA A 100 -23.55 4.71 -4.87
CA ALA A 100 -24.31 3.54 -5.36
C ALA A 100 -23.74 2.23 -4.79
N TYR A 101 -22.42 2.10 -4.76
CA TYR A 101 -21.74 0.93 -4.19
C TYR A 101 -21.96 0.82 -2.68
N ALA A 102 -21.88 1.94 -1.96
CA ALA A 102 -22.14 1.97 -0.52
C ALA A 102 -23.59 1.57 -0.21
N SER A 103 -24.55 2.05 -1.02
CA SER A 103 -25.96 1.67 -0.88
C SER A 103 -26.15 0.17 -1.13
N PHE A 104 -25.50 -0.40 -2.16
CA PHE A 104 -25.57 -1.82 -2.48
C PHE A 104 -25.05 -2.72 -1.33
N HIS A 105 -23.97 -2.32 -0.66
CA HIS A 105 -23.42 -3.07 0.47
C HIS A 105 -23.98 -2.67 1.84
N ASN A 106 -24.87 -1.66 1.91
CA ASN A 106 -25.25 -1.02 3.17
C ASN A 106 -24.00 -0.58 3.96
N ALA A 107 -23.06 0.07 3.28
CA ALA A 107 -21.79 0.56 3.83
C ALA A 107 -21.90 2.02 4.27
N GLU A 108 -21.11 2.41 5.27
CA GLU A 108 -20.92 3.81 5.63
C GLU A 108 -19.76 4.43 4.85
N ILE A 109 -19.97 5.61 4.26
CA ILE A 109 -18.91 6.39 3.62
C ILE A 109 -18.29 7.34 4.64
N ILE A 110 -16.96 7.32 4.73
CA ILE A 110 -16.17 8.27 5.53
C ILE A 110 -15.26 9.05 4.59
N VAL A 111 -15.43 10.38 4.54
CA VAL A 111 -14.59 11.29 3.76
C VAL A 111 -13.65 12.03 4.70
N ILE A 112 -12.36 11.72 4.64
CA ILE A 112 -11.35 12.38 5.48
C ILE A 112 -11.12 13.80 4.98
N ALA A 113 -11.27 14.78 5.88
CA ALA A 113 -11.16 16.21 5.61
C ALA A 113 -9.69 16.64 5.41
N GLY A 114 -9.25 16.61 4.15
CA GLY A 114 -7.92 17.01 3.73
C GLY A 114 -7.70 18.52 3.69
N ARG A 115 -6.54 18.96 4.16
CA ARG A 115 -6.12 20.36 4.08
C ARG A 115 -4.89 20.52 3.20
N TYR A 116 -5.01 21.41 2.23
CA TYR A 116 -3.96 21.84 1.33
C TYR A 116 -4.16 23.33 1.05
N SER A 117 -3.05 24.09 1.07
CA SER A 117 -3.06 25.51 0.75
C SER A 117 -2.33 25.72 -0.57
N ASN A 118 -3.06 26.14 -1.60
CA ASN A 118 -2.48 26.58 -2.86
C ASN A 118 -2.15 28.08 -2.74
N LYS A 119 -0.87 28.45 -2.86
CA LYS A 119 -0.44 29.86 -2.69
C LYS A 119 -1.10 30.82 -3.69
N MET A 120 -1.51 30.34 -4.87
CA MET A 120 -2.26 31.17 -5.82
C MET A 120 -3.68 31.49 -5.35
N GLU A 121 -4.33 30.60 -4.59
CA GLU A 121 -5.61 30.89 -3.94
C GLU A 121 -5.44 31.86 -2.76
N THR A 122 -4.33 31.78 -2.01
CA THR A 122 -4.07 32.70 -0.89
C THR A 122 -3.84 34.17 -1.30
N LEU A 123 -3.68 34.45 -2.60
CA LEU A 123 -3.69 35.82 -3.13
C LEU A 123 -5.11 36.42 -3.22
N LYS A 124 -6.15 35.57 -3.21
CA LYS A 124 -7.55 35.98 -2.96
C LYS A 124 -7.73 36.04 -1.45
N LYS A 125 -7.71 37.26 -0.91
CA LYS A 125 -7.59 37.61 0.52
C LYS A 125 -8.61 37.01 1.52
N ASP A 126 -9.54 36.13 1.12
CA ASP A 126 -10.68 35.70 1.96
C ASP A 126 -11.16 34.24 1.76
N THR A 127 -10.39 33.34 1.13
CA THR A 127 -10.84 31.95 1.01
C THR A 127 -10.72 31.20 2.34
N LYS A 128 -11.81 31.21 3.13
CA LYS A 128 -12.00 30.30 4.28
C LYS A 128 -11.91 28.85 3.79
N GLU A 129 -11.31 27.97 4.60
CA GLU A 129 -11.26 26.53 4.29
C GLU A 129 -12.67 25.97 4.17
N SER A 130 -13.03 25.42 3.01
CA SER A 130 -14.35 24.82 2.79
C SER A 130 -14.23 23.49 2.06
N TRP A 131 -15.24 22.64 2.20
CA TRP A 131 -15.43 21.42 1.41
C TRP A 131 -16.75 21.54 0.66
N ALA A 132 -16.89 20.79 -0.42
CA ALA A 132 -18.15 20.77 -1.18
C ALA A 132 -19.31 20.28 -0.29
N ASP A 133 -20.47 20.93 -0.40
CA ASP A 133 -21.61 20.71 0.49
C ASP A 133 -22.11 19.28 0.45
N GLU A 134 -22.01 18.61 -0.70
CA GLU A 134 -22.39 17.21 -0.88
C GLU A 134 -21.51 16.24 -0.08
N LEU A 135 -20.34 16.67 0.39
CA LEU A 135 -19.45 15.88 1.23
C LEU A 135 -19.71 16.04 2.73
N ILE A 136 -20.38 17.13 3.16
CA ILE A 136 -20.60 17.43 4.58
C ILE A 136 -21.16 16.22 5.35
N PRO A 137 -22.19 15.48 4.86
CA PRO A 137 -22.74 14.35 5.60
C PRO A 137 -21.73 13.21 5.86
N TYR A 138 -20.67 13.13 5.05
CA TYR A 138 -19.65 12.08 5.08
C TYR A 138 -18.34 12.56 5.68
N LEU A 139 -18.17 13.87 5.88
CA LEU A 139 -16.91 14.50 6.25
C LEU A 139 -16.49 14.11 7.67
N SER A 140 -15.21 13.81 7.84
CA SER A 140 -14.62 13.38 9.11
C SER A 140 -13.25 14.01 9.33
N ALA A 141 -13.06 14.57 10.52
CA ALA A 141 -11.81 15.13 11.02
C ALA A 141 -11.43 14.56 12.41
N THR A 142 -12.00 13.41 12.76
CA THR A 142 -11.76 12.70 14.04
C THR A 142 -11.35 11.24 13.82
N SER A 143 -10.85 10.59 14.87
CA SER A 143 -10.47 9.18 14.83
C SER A 143 -11.67 8.27 14.98
N HIS A 144 -11.69 7.18 14.22
CA HIS A 144 -12.73 6.14 14.30
C HIS A 144 -12.11 4.77 14.50
N ASN A 145 -12.45 4.10 15.60
CA ASN A 145 -12.11 2.69 15.80
C ASN A 145 -13.21 1.86 15.15
N LEU A 146 -12.89 1.13 14.07
CA LEU A 146 -13.88 0.29 13.40
C LEU A 146 -13.98 -1.07 14.10
N ASN A 147 -12.86 -1.59 14.59
CA ASN A 147 -12.80 -2.71 15.54
C ASN A 147 -11.52 -2.59 16.42
N ASN A 148 -11.15 -3.65 17.16
CA ASN A 148 -9.98 -3.62 18.05
C ASN A 148 -8.62 -3.51 17.31
N ASN A 149 -8.59 -3.81 16.01
CA ASN A 149 -7.37 -3.95 15.23
C ASN A 149 -7.30 -3.03 14.00
N VAL A 150 -8.31 -2.17 13.77
CA VAL A 150 -8.28 -1.18 12.69
C VAL A 150 -8.89 0.17 13.08
N LYS A 151 -8.16 1.24 12.75
CA LYS A 151 -8.52 2.63 13.08
C LYS A 151 -8.37 3.54 11.86
N VAL A 152 -9.35 4.41 11.65
CA VAL A 152 -9.28 5.52 10.69
C VAL A 152 -8.84 6.77 11.44
N MET A 153 -7.70 7.35 11.06
CA MET A 153 -7.13 8.53 11.73
C MET A 153 -7.38 9.80 10.90
N SER A 154 -8.64 10.25 10.84
CA SER A 154 -9.04 11.40 10.01
C SER A 154 -8.50 12.75 10.51
N HIS A 155 -8.08 12.82 11.78
CA HIS A 155 -7.52 14.04 12.39
C HIS A 155 -6.05 14.29 12.01
N ILE A 156 -5.34 13.28 11.48
CA ILE A 156 -3.94 13.42 11.09
C ILE A 156 -3.84 14.20 9.79
N LYS A 157 -3.15 15.33 9.85
CA LYS A 157 -2.91 16.20 8.70
C LYS A 157 -1.65 15.76 7.97
N VAL A 158 -1.83 15.08 6.83
CA VAL A 158 -0.76 14.78 5.89
C VAL A 158 -0.90 15.68 4.67
N SER A 159 0.20 16.35 4.28
CA SER A 159 0.20 17.20 3.09
C SER A 159 -0.14 16.39 1.84
N ALA A 160 -1.05 16.91 1.00
CA ALA A 160 -1.48 16.28 -0.25
C ALA A 160 -0.34 16.07 -1.27
N THR A 161 0.78 16.80 -1.12
CA THR A 161 1.99 16.67 -1.96
C THR A 161 3.05 15.75 -1.35
N SER A 162 2.76 15.08 -0.22
CA SER A 162 3.71 14.17 0.41
C SER A 162 3.98 12.97 -0.50
N SER A 163 5.26 12.72 -0.80
CA SER A 163 5.65 11.56 -1.60
C SER A 163 5.61 10.24 -0.82
N ASN A 164 5.65 10.31 0.52
CA ASN A 164 5.63 9.18 1.44
C ASN A 164 4.64 9.46 2.59
N PRO A 165 3.33 9.46 2.33
CA PRO A 165 2.31 9.87 3.30
C PRO A 165 2.26 8.99 4.57
N LEU A 166 2.78 7.76 4.50
CA LEU A 166 2.81 6.84 5.65
C LEU A 166 4.06 6.98 6.54
N MET A 167 5.03 7.80 6.13
CA MET A 167 6.29 7.96 6.86
C MET A 167 6.06 8.73 8.17
N GLY A 168 6.62 8.22 9.27
CA GLY A 168 6.50 8.81 10.60
C GLY A 168 5.24 8.36 11.35
N LEU A 169 4.31 7.66 10.68
CA LEU A 169 3.12 7.11 11.34
C LEU A 169 3.44 5.86 12.16
N GLU A 170 4.58 5.22 11.92
CA GLU A 170 5.00 4.00 12.62
C GLU A 170 4.98 4.18 14.14
N GLY A 171 5.39 5.35 14.65
CA GLY A 171 5.37 5.68 16.07
C GLY A 171 4.00 6.09 16.64
N LEU A 172 3.02 6.39 15.78
CA LEU A 172 1.66 6.78 16.19
C LEU A 172 0.71 5.58 16.27
N THR A 173 1.21 4.41 15.93
CA THR A 173 0.42 3.21 15.74
C THR A 173 0.67 2.26 16.92
N SER A 174 -0.38 1.92 17.68
CA SER A 174 -0.30 0.92 18.75
C SER A 174 -0.36 -0.50 18.17
N THR A 175 -1.30 -1.34 18.55
CA THR A 175 -1.50 -2.67 17.96
C THR A 175 -2.35 -2.65 16.69
N GLU A 176 -3.01 -1.52 16.40
CA GLU A 176 -3.99 -1.39 15.32
C GLU A 176 -3.34 -1.11 13.95
N SER A 177 -3.96 -1.62 12.89
CA SER A 177 -3.78 -1.15 11.52
C SER A 177 -4.44 0.21 11.33
N ILE A 178 -3.83 1.07 10.52
CA ILE A 178 -4.24 2.48 10.42
C ILE A 178 -4.53 2.88 8.98
N ILE A 179 -5.62 3.62 8.82
CA ILE A 179 -6.02 4.23 7.55
C ILE A 179 -5.98 5.74 7.73
N ILE A 180 -5.24 6.43 6.85
CA ILE A 180 -5.21 7.89 6.77
C ILE A 180 -5.65 8.37 5.39
N GLY A 181 -6.16 9.59 5.33
CA GLY A 181 -6.61 10.18 4.08
C GLY A 181 -5.44 10.76 3.29
N HIS A 182 -5.32 10.38 2.02
CA HIS A 182 -4.32 10.95 1.10
C HIS A 182 -4.70 10.63 -0.35
N PRO A 183 -4.42 11.51 -1.34
CA PRO A 183 -4.73 11.26 -2.76
C PRO A 183 -3.92 10.12 -3.40
N ARG A 184 -2.79 9.72 -2.81
CA ARG A 184 -1.99 8.57 -3.26
C ARG A 184 -2.48 7.27 -2.61
N LEU A 185 -2.32 6.14 -3.30
CA LEU A 185 -2.57 4.80 -2.75
C LEU A 185 -1.27 4.13 -2.31
N HIS A 186 -1.05 4.05 -1.00
CA HIS A 186 0.14 3.50 -0.37
C HIS A 186 -0.26 2.44 0.66
N LEU A 187 0.49 1.34 0.69
CA LEU A 187 0.35 0.24 1.65
C LEU A 187 1.73 -0.06 2.21
N LYS A 188 1.81 -0.14 3.55
CA LYS A 188 3.00 -0.58 4.28
C LYS A 188 2.61 -1.58 5.36
N VAL A 189 3.26 -2.74 5.38
CA VAL A 189 3.16 -3.68 6.51
C VAL A 189 4.27 -3.38 7.51
N MET A 190 3.89 -3.38 8.79
CA MET A 190 4.79 -3.16 9.92
C MET A 190 5.34 -4.50 10.42
N PRO A 191 6.63 -4.56 10.79
CA PRO A 191 7.18 -5.74 11.43
C PRO A 191 6.49 -6.03 12.77
N VAL A 192 6.09 -7.29 12.98
CA VAL A 192 5.47 -7.80 14.21
C VAL A 192 6.13 -9.11 14.65
N ILE A 193 5.98 -9.49 15.92
CA ILE A 193 6.42 -10.80 16.42
C ILE A 193 5.33 -11.82 16.05
N ASP A 194 5.67 -12.91 15.38
CA ASP A 194 4.76 -14.04 15.18
C ASP A 194 4.39 -14.66 16.55
N PRO A 195 3.09 -14.85 16.92
CA PRO A 195 1.89 -14.88 16.08
C PRO A 195 1.00 -13.63 16.12
N MET A 196 1.56 -12.43 16.39
CA MET A 196 0.78 -11.19 16.33
C MET A 196 0.24 -10.95 14.92
N LYS A 197 -0.98 -10.42 14.86
CA LYS A 197 -1.63 -10.09 13.59
C LYS A 197 -0.80 -9.06 12.80
N PRO A 198 -0.68 -9.21 11.48
CA PRO A 198 -0.03 -8.22 10.64
C PRO A 198 -0.65 -6.84 10.85
N LYS A 199 0.22 -5.86 11.08
CA LYS A 199 -0.18 -4.47 11.25
C LYS A 199 0.10 -3.71 9.97
N MET A 200 -0.90 -3.03 9.45
CA MET A 200 -0.86 -2.43 8.13
C MET A 200 -1.23 -0.96 8.17
N LEU A 201 -0.51 -0.16 7.38
CA LEU A 201 -0.76 1.26 7.20
C LEU A 201 -1.24 1.49 5.77
N PHE A 202 -2.37 2.18 5.62
CA PHE A 202 -3.00 2.46 4.34
C PHE A 202 -3.27 3.95 4.16
N THR A 203 -3.18 4.38 2.90
CA THR A 203 -3.85 5.61 2.45
C THR A 203 -5.06 5.29 1.57
N THR A 204 -5.97 6.24 1.36
CA THR A 204 -7.29 5.95 0.77
C THR A 204 -7.41 6.20 -0.74
N GLY A 205 -6.73 7.21 -1.28
CA GLY A 205 -7.17 7.85 -2.53
C GLY A 205 -8.18 8.97 -2.27
N ALA A 206 -8.50 9.75 -3.30
CA ALA A 206 -9.32 10.95 -3.20
C ALA A 206 -10.67 10.85 -3.93
N CYS A 207 -11.62 11.68 -3.54
CA CYS A 207 -12.90 11.89 -4.23
C CYS A 207 -13.04 13.29 -4.87
N THR A 208 -12.11 14.20 -4.57
CA THR A 208 -12.01 15.54 -5.16
C THR A 208 -11.02 15.53 -6.32
N LYS A 209 -11.19 16.43 -7.29
CA LYS A 209 -10.29 16.58 -8.43
C LYS A 209 -8.87 16.96 -8.01
N GLU A 210 -7.93 16.80 -8.94
CA GLU A 210 -6.57 17.30 -8.81
C GLU A 210 -6.58 18.83 -8.64
N ASN A 211 -5.91 19.32 -7.60
CA ASN A 211 -5.76 20.76 -7.35
C ASN A 211 -4.43 21.02 -6.64
N TYR A 212 -3.39 21.28 -7.42
CA TYR A 212 -2.02 21.41 -6.95
C TYR A 212 -1.39 22.72 -7.42
N THR A 213 -0.40 23.18 -6.66
CA THR A 213 0.44 24.32 -7.06
C THR A 213 1.29 23.99 -8.30
N ASP A 214 1.63 25.00 -9.10
CA ASP A 214 2.64 24.87 -10.18
C ASP A 214 4.07 24.84 -9.61
N SER A 215 4.34 23.81 -8.82
CA SER A 215 5.65 23.52 -8.23
C SER A 215 6.03 22.08 -8.53
N LEU A 216 7.33 21.74 -8.45
CA LEU A 216 7.76 20.35 -8.64
C LEU A 216 7.04 19.36 -7.72
N LEU A 217 6.74 19.77 -6.47
CA LEU A 217 5.98 18.95 -5.52
C LEU A 217 4.51 18.85 -5.92
N GLY A 218 3.92 19.93 -6.42
CA GLY A 218 2.55 19.94 -6.94
C GLY A 218 2.40 19.06 -8.18
N ALA A 219 3.28 19.19 -9.17
CA ALA A 219 3.31 18.33 -10.36
C ALA A 219 3.49 16.84 -10.02
N LYS A 220 4.33 16.52 -9.02
CA LYS A 220 4.44 15.13 -8.50
C LYS A 220 3.19 14.68 -7.75
N GLY A 221 2.49 15.59 -7.08
CA GLY A 221 1.20 15.34 -6.44
C GLY A 221 0.15 14.98 -7.47
N ASP A 222 0.01 15.83 -8.48
CA ASP A 222 -0.87 15.69 -9.64
C ASP A 222 -0.68 14.36 -10.37
N PHE A 223 0.56 14.06 -10.78
CA PHE A 223 0.87 12.80 -11.49
C PHE A 223 0.48 11.53 -10.73
N ASN A 224 0.53 11.57 -9.39
CA ASN A 224 0.22 10.41 -8.54
C ASN A 224 -1.17 10.51 -7.88
N HIS A 225 -1.97 11.51 -8.24
CA HIS A 225 -3.32 11.65 -7.73
C HIS A 225 -4.15 10.46 -8.20
N THR A 226 -4.85 9.82 -7.26
CA THR A 226 -5.66 8.64 -7.55
C THR A 226 -7.05 8.82 -6.98
N PHE A 227 -8.04 8.86 -7.86
CA PHE A 227 -9.42 8.66 -7.46
C PHE A 227 -9.58 7.26 -6.90
N GLY A 228 -10.06 7.16 -5.65
CA GLY A 228 -10.05 5.89 -4.96
C GLY A 228 -10.52 5.96 -3.52
N PHE A 229 -10.60 4.79 -2.92
CA PHE A 229 -11.04 4.60 -1.54
C PHE A 229 -10.48 3.31 -0.96
N CYS A 230 -10.45 3.22 0.37
CA CYS A 230 -10.28 1.96 1.08
C CYS A 230 -11.65 1.35 1.38
N VAL A 231 -11.78 0.06 1.11
CA VAL A 231 -12.86 -0.78 1.61
C VAL A 231 -12.39 -1.44 2.90
N VAL A 232 -13.15 -1.28 3.98
CA VAL A 232 -12.95 -2.03 5.22
C VAL A 232 -14.17 -2.87 5.50
N GLU A 233 -13.97 -4.18 5.63
CA GLU A 233 -14.98 -5.13 6.05
C GLU A 233 -14.68 -5.55 7.49
N VAL A 234 -15.59 -5.28 8.42
CA VAL A 234 -15.52 -5.72 9.81
C VAL A 234 -16.34 -7.00 9.94
N LYS A 235 -15.64 -8.12 10.10
CA LYS A 235 -16.28 -9.42 10.31
C LYS A 235 -16.74 -9.57 11.76
N ASP A 236 -15.86 -9.22 12.69
CA ASP A 236 -16.10 -9.27 14.13
C ASP A 236 -15.19 -8.28 14.88
N LYS A 237 -15.15 -8.38 16.22
CA LYS A 237 -14.39 -7.49 17.11
C LYS A 237 -12.90 -7.43 16.78
N ASP A 238 -12.34 -8.51 16.23
CA ASP A 238 -10.90 -8.67 16.04
C ASP A 238 -10.48 -8.98 14.60
N MET A 239 -11.40 -9.38 13.71
CA MET A 239 -11.12 -9.69 12.31
C MET A 239 -11.72 -8.65 11.37
N PHE A 240 -10.88 -8.17 10.45
CA PHE A 240 -11.25 -7.21 9.42
C PHE A 240 -10.47 -7.49 8.14
N PHE A 241 -10.97 -6.97 7.02
CA PHE A 241 -10.32 -7.03 5.71
C PHE A 241 -10.23 -5.63 5.14
N VAL A 242 -9.11 -5.31 4.48
CA VAL A 242 -8.91 -4.00 3.85
C VAL A 242 -8.48 -4.19 2.40
N ARG A 243 -9.08 -3.43 1.50
CA ARG A 243 -8.65 -3.33 0.11
C ARG A 243 -8.59 -1.88 -0.33
N GLN A 244 -7.57 -1.54 -1.12
CA GLN A 244 -7.49 -0.24 -1.79
C GLN A 244 -8.05 -0.37 -3.21
N VAL A 245 -9.05 0.44 -3.51
CA VAL A 245 -9.73 0.50 -4.80
C VAL A 245 -9.34 1.80 -5.50
N SER A 246 -8.93 1.71 -6.76
CA SER A 246 -8.67 2.86 -7.62
C SER A 246 -9.67 2.91 -8.76
N ALA A 247 -10.25 4.07 -9.00
CA ALA A 247 -11.18 4.31 -10.09
C ALA A 247 -10.49 4.77 -11.37
N ASP A 248 -11.19 4.64 -12.49
CA ASP A 248 -10.83 5.28 -13.74
C ASP A 248 -10.91 6.80 -13.61
N SER A 249 -9.89 7.50 -14.11
CA SER A 249 -9.77 8.96 -13.94
C SER A 249 -10.69 9.76 -14.86
N LYS A 250 -11.29 9.12 -15.88
CA LYS A 250 -12.21 9.77 -16.81
C LYS A 250 -13.65 9.45 -16.47
N THR A 251 -13.96 8.17 -16.22
CA THR A 251 -15.34 7.69 -16.03
C THR A 251 -15.73 7.55 -14.56
N GLY A 252 -14.75 7.44 -13.65
CA GLY A 252 -14.98 7.13 -12.24
C GLY A 252 -15.39 5.67 -11.99
N GLU A 253 -15.37 4.81 -13.00
CA GLU A 253 -15.65 3.38 -12.88
C GLU A 253 -14.58 2.66 -12.07
N PHE A 254 -14.97 1.64 -11.33
CA PHE A 254 -14.01 0.84 -10.56
C PHE A 254 -14.47 -0.60 -10.40
N THR A 255 -13.54 -1.44 -9.97
CA THR A 255 -13.78 -2.83 -9.61
C THR A 255 -13.22 -3.05 -8.21
N ASP A 256 -14.04 -3.60 -7.31
CA ASP A 256 -13.63 -4.09 -6.01
C ASP A 256 -13.95 -5.58 -5.92
N LEU A 257 -12.90 -6.41 -5.93
CA LEU A 257 -13.00 -7.86 -5.86
C LEU A 257 -14.01 -8.45 -6.88
N TYR A 258 -15.22 -8.82 -6.43
CA TYR A 258 -16.26 -9.45 -7.26
C TYR A 258 -17.21 -8.46 -7.91
N TYR A 259 -17.11 -7.17 -7.61
CA TYR A 259 -18.09 -6.17 -8.03
C TYR A 259 -17.46 -5.10 -8.92
N HIS A 260 -18.09 -4.85 -10.06
CA HIS A 260 -17.76 -3.77 -10.96
C HIS A 260 -18.88 -2.72 -10.95
N VAL A 261 -18.48 -1.46 -10.84
CA VAL A 261 -19.41 -0.32 -10.73
C VAL A 261 -19.22 0.60 -11.92
N ASN A 262 -20.30 0.79 -12.67
CA ASN A 262 -20.36 1.69 -13.81
C ASN A 262 -21.66 2.52 -13.82
N ASP A 263 -21.91 3.24 -14.91
CA ASP A 263 -23.10 4.11 -15.03
C ASP A 263 -24.43 3.32 -14.99
N LYS A 264 -24.40 2.01 -15.22
CA LYS A 264 -25.58 1.11 -15.10
C LYS A 264 -25.80 0.59 -13.69
N GLY A 265 -24.88 0.85 -12.75
CA GLY A 265 -24.95 0.40 -11.35
C GLY A 265 -23.86 -0.60 -10.98
N VAL A 266 -24.15 -1.43 -9.97
CA VAL A 266 -23.24 -2.45 -9.44
C VAL A 266 -23.56 -3.80 -10.09
N SER A 267 -22.53 -4.47 -10.62
CA SER A 267 -22.65 -5.78 -11.27
C SER A 267 -21.57 -6.73 -10.77
N ARG A 268 -21.87 -8.03 -10.72
CA ARG A 268 -20.89 -9.04 -10.34
C ARG A 268 -20.03 -9.42 -11.53
N ILE A 269 -18.73 -9.56 -11.31
CA ILE A 269 -17.77 -10.09 -12.28
C ILE A 269 -17.30 -11.48 -11.83
N ASN A 270 -16.98 -12.32 -12.80
CA ASN A 270 -16.44 -13.65 -12.60
C ASN A 270 -15.08 -13.85 -13.30
N GLN A 271 -14.57 -12.81 -13.95
CA GLN A 271 -13.32 -12.85 -14.68
C GLN A 271 -12.48 -11.60 -14.44
N ILE A 272 -11.15 -11.77 -14.37
CA ILE A 272 -10.16 -10.70 -14.23
C ILE A 272 -9.02 -10.86 -15.24
N ASP A 273 -8.26 -9.79 -15.48
CA ASP A 273 -7.17 -9.79 -16.46
C ASP A 273 -5.98 -10.64 -16.01
N GLY A 274 -5.75 -10.72 -14.70
CA GLY A 274 -4.79 -11.66 -14.15
C GLY A 274 -4.66 -11.58 -12.64
N ILE A 275 -3.90 -12.52 -12.10
CA ILE A 275 -3.49 -12.55 -10.70
C ILE A 275 -1.99 -12.80 -10.62
N VAL A 276 -1.31 -12.02 -9.77
CA VAL A 276 0.06 -12.27 -9.35
C VAL A 276 0.00 -12.89 -7.96
N LEU A 277 0.43 -14.15 -7.86
CA LEU A 277 0.45 -14.88 -6.60
C LEU A 277 1.59 -14.34 -5.72
N GLY A 278 1.41 -14.47 -4.41
CA GLY A 278 2.50 -14.28 -3.45
C GLY A 278 3.56 -15.34 -3.68
N ASP A 279 4.81 -15.02 -3.37
CA ASP A 279 5.96 -15.92 -3.56
C ASP A 279 5.63 -17.34 -3.07
N LEU A 280 5.76 -18.33 -3.96
CA LEU A 280 5.13 -19.64 -3.75
C LEU A 280 5.93 -20.54 -2.82
N HIS A 281 7.25 -20.63 -3.02
CA HIS A 281 8.18 -21.57 -2.42
C HIS A 281 7.55 -22.96 -2.26
N VAL A 282 7.32 -23.66 -3.38
CA VAL A 282 6.60 -24.94 -3.32
C VAL A 282 7.33 -25.92 -2.37
N GLY A 283 6.60 -26.45 -1.39
CA GLY A 283 7.14 -27.21 -0.26
C GLY A 283 7.03 -26.45 1.08
N GLU A 284 7.04 -25.12 1.03
CA GLU A 284 6.91 -24.22 2.20
C GLU A 284 5.62 -23.38 2.16
N HIS A 285 4.82 -23.51 1.09
CA HIS A 285 3.51 -22.86 0.97
C HIS A 285 2.57 -23.24 2.12
N ASN A 286 1.78 -22.27 2.61
CA ASN A 286 0.71 -22.55 3.54
C ASN A 286 -0.47 -23.21 2.78
N PRO A 287 -0.82 -24.47 3.08
CA PRO A 287 -1.86 -25.18 2.35
C PRO A 287 -3.24 -24.51 2.47
N VAL A 288 -3.52 -23.81 3.56
CA VAL A 288 -4.79 -23.07 3.76
C VAL A 288 -4.87 -21.89 2.79
N VAL A 289 -3.78 -21.15 2.60
CA VAL A 289 -3.71 -20.04 1.64
C VAL A 289 -3.89 -20.56 0.22
N ILE A 290 -3.19 -21.65 -0.14
CA ILE A 290 -3.32 -22.27 -1.46
C ILE A 290 -4.75 -22.76 -1.71
N ASP A 291 -5.38 -23.41 -0.73
CA ASP A 291 -6.77 -23.86 -0.84
C ASP A 291 -7.73 -22.67 -1.05
N LYS A 292 -7.61 -21.62 -0.21
CA LYS A 292 -8.44 -20.42 -0.36
C LYS A 292 -8.24 -19.74 -1.71
N THR A 293 -7.01 -19.70 -2.21
CA THR A 293 -6.73 -19.17 -3.54
C THR A 293 -7.37 -20.03 -4.63
N LEU A 294 -7.00 -21.31 -4.73
CA LEU A 294 -7.42 -22.15 -5.86
C LEU A 294 -8.90 -22.53 -5.81
N ASN A 295 -9.43 -22.81 -4.63
CA ASN A 295 -10.77 -23.38 -4.47
C ASN A 295 -11.85 -22.37 -4.11
N ILE A 296 -11.50 -21.17 -3.65
CA ILE A 296 -12.49 -20.12 -3.34
C ILE A 296 -12.30 -18.92 -4.26
N LEU A 297 -11.14 -18.26 -4.23
CA LEU A 297 -10.90 -17.04 -5.00
C LEU A 297 -10.96 -17.29 -6.50
N LEU A 298 -10.18 -18.23 -7.03
CA LEU A 298 -10.10 -18.46 -8.49
C LEU A 298 -11.37 -19.11 -9.08
N LYS A 299 -12.17 -19.80 -8.25
CA LYS A 299 -13.48 -20.32 -8.66
C LYS A 299 -14.52 -19.20 -8.78
N LYS A 300 -14.47 -18.19 -7.91
CA LYS A 300 -15.36 -17.01 -8.00
C LYS A 300 -14.87 -16.01 -9.04
N LEU A 301 -13.56 -15.92 -9.24
CA LEU A 301 -12.90 -14.91 -10.04
C LEU A 301 -11.81 -15.55 -10.90
N THR A 302 -12.18 -16.00 -12.09
CA THR A 302 -11.28 -16.69 -13.02
C THR A 302 -10.30 -15.70 -13.68
N PRO A 303 -8.99 -15.83 -13.48
CA PRO A 303 -8.02 -14.95 -14.13
C PRO A 303 -7.74 -15.40 -15.57
N LYS A 304 -7.55 -14.44 -16.48
CA LYS A 304 -7.02 -14.74 -17.82
C LYS A 304 -5.56 -15.20 -17.79
N ALA A 305 -4.81 -14.84 -16.75
CA ALA A 305 -3.44 -15.27 -16.54
C ALA A 305 -3.07 -15.37 -15.04
N ILE A 306 -2.27 -16.37 -14.68
CA ILE A 306 -1.69 -16.55 -13.34
C ILE A 306 -0.19 -16.32 -13.44
N VAL A 307 0.34 -15.41 -12.63
CA VAL A 307 1.78 -15.12 -12.55
C VAL A 307 2.33 -15.70 -11.25
N CYS A 308 3.41 -16.47 -11.37
CA CYS A 308 4.06 -17.16 -10.27
C CYS A 308 5.49 -16.63 -10.09
N HIS A 309 5.79 -16.14 -8.88
CA HIS A 309 7.15 -15.80 -8.43
C HIS A 309 7.64 -16.85 -7.43
N ASP A 310 8.96 -17.03 -7.33
CA ASP A 310 9.62 -17.98 -6.40
C ASP A 310 8.91 -19.34 -6.36
N SER A 311 8.70 -19.95 -7.54
CA SER A 311 7.98 -21.22 -7.60
C SER A 311 8.79 -22.36 -6.97
N PHE A 312 10.10 -22.35 -7.18
CA PHE A 312 11.06 -23.26 -6.56
C PHE A 312 11.60 -22.66 -5.25
N SER A 313 11.78 -23.45 -4.19
CA SER A 313 12.32 -22.92 -2.92
C SER A 313 13.83 -23.06 -2.77
N ALA A 314 14.47 -23.96 -3.52
CA ALA A 314 15.88 -24.31 -3.37
C ALA A 314 16.27 -24.76 -1.96
N LEU A 315 15.34 -25.35 -1.21
CA LEU A 315 15.59 -25.87 0.14
C LEU A 315 16.65 -26.98 0.16
N SER A 316 16.56 -27.89 -0.82
CA SER A 316 17.44 -29.06 -0.91
C SER A 316 18.91 -28.70 -1.14
N ILE A 317 19.17 -27.48 -1.62
CA ILE A 317 20.48 -26.98 -2.04
C ILE A 317 20.76 -25.57 -1.49
N ASN A 318 20.12 -25.20 -0.38
CA ASN A 318 20.15 -23.82 0.11
C ASN A 318 21.57 -23.41 0.55
N PRO A 319 22.24 -22.47 -0.16
CA PRO A 319 23.61 -22.06 0.13
C PRO A 319 23.78 -21.41 1.51
N HIS A 320 22.71 -20.89 2.12
CA HIS A 320 22.75 -20.31 3.47
C HIS A 320 22.77 -21.37 4.56
N GLU A 321 22.29 -22.59 4.28
CA GLU A 321 22.19 -23.69 5.25
C GLU A 321 23.35 -24.70 5.10
N LEU A 322 24.09 -24.70 3.98
CA LEU A 322 25.12 -25.70 3.64
C LEU A 322 26.24 -25.87 4.68
N LYS A 323 26.49 -24.87 5.54
CA LYS A 323 27.54 -24.91 6.55
C LYS A 323 27.05 -25.27 7.95
N ASP A 324 25.74 -25.42 8.15
CA ASP A 324 25.16 -25.75 9.45
C ASP A 324 24.83 -27.25 9.55
N PRO A 325 25.65 -28.05 10.25
CA PRO A 325 25.45 -29.49 10.33
C PRO A 325 24.13 -29.90 11.00
N PHE A 326 23.56 -29.05 11.86
CA PHE A 326 22.30 -29.36 12.53
C PHE A 326 21.11 -29.13 11.60
N ILE A 327 21.15 -28.08 10.80
CA ILE A 327 20.15 -27.88 9.75
C ILE A 327 20.24 -29.01 8.73
N LEU A 328 21.45 -29.36 8.27
CA LEU A 328 21.62 -30.47 7.32
C LEU A 328 21.10 -31.81 7.87
N ALA A 329 21.40 -32.14 9.12
CA ALA A 329 20.85 -33.35 9.77
C ALA A 329 19.32 -33.32 9.86
N LYS A 330 18.73 -32.14 10.11
CA LYS A 330 17.28 -31.97 10.09
C LYS A 330 16.71 -32.23 8.68
N ARG A 331 17.32 -31.65 7.64
CA ARG A 331 16.92 -31.83 6.23
C ARG A 331 17.04 -33.28 5.76
N GLU A 332 18.05 -34.01 6.24
CA GLU A 332 18.19 -35.44 5.99
C GLU A 332 17.05 -36.24 6.66
N LYS A 333 16.73 -35.91 7.92
CA LYS A 333 15.68 -36.60 8.69
C LYS A 333 14.27 -36.37 8.13
N ASP A 334 13.97 -35.15 7.67
CA ASP A 334 12.66 -34.80 7.11
C ASP A 334 12.56 -35.04 5.59
N GLY A 335 13.66 -35.43 4.94
CA GLY A 335 13.71 -35.72 3.51
C GLY A 335 13.72 -34.48 2.60
N THR A 336 13.79 -33.27 3.16
CA THR A 336 13.77 -32.02 2.37
C THR A 336 15.12 -31.70 1.71
N ASN A 337 16.12 -32.58 1.85
CA ASN A 337 17.41 -32.45 1.17
C ASN A 337 17.48 -33.08 -0.24
N SER A 338 16.36 -33.57 -0.78
CA SER A 338 16.28 -34.18 -2.12
C SER A 338 15.84 -33.17 -3.18
N LEU A 339 16.76 -32.80 -4.08
CA LEU A 339 16.50 -31.88 -5.21
C LEU A 339 15.49 -32.47 -6.19
N LYS A 340 15.55 -33.79 -6.39
CA LYS A 340 14.58 -34.54 -7.20
C LYS A 340 13.16 -34.34 -6.70
N ASP A 341 12.96 -34.55 -5.41
CA ASP A 341 11.64 -34.48 -4.79
C ASP A 341 11.14 -33.04 -4.74
N GLU A 342 12.02 -32.07 -4.48
CA GLU A 342 11.67 -30.66 -4.53
C GLU A 342 11.17 -30.23 -5.92
N ILE A 343 11.88 -30.62 -7.00
CA ILE A 343 11.46 -30.36 -8.38
C ILE A 343 10.14 -31.07 -8.69
N ASN A 344 10.00 -32.34 -8.29
CA ASN A 344 8.76 -33.09 -8.51
C ASN A 344 7.57 -32.45 -7.79
N ASN A 345 7.76 -31.96 -6.57
CA ASN A 345 6.74 -31.26 -5.79
C ASN A 345 6.31 -29.96 -6.48
N MET A 346 7.26 -29.16 -6.98
CA MET A 346 6.98 -27.97 -7.79
C MET A 346 6.16 -28.32 -9.04
N LEU A 347 6.58 -29.32 -9.80
CA LEU A 347 5.87 -29.75 -11.01
C LEU A 347 4.46 -30.28 -10.70
N ASN A 348 4.29 -31.02 -9.60
CA ASN A 348 2.98 -31.51 -9.16
C ASN A 348 2.06 -30.39 -8.67
N PHE A 349 2.61 -29.30 -8.11
CA PHE A 349 1.82 -28.11 -7.80
C PHE A 349 1.26 -27.49 -9.08
N PHE A 350 2.06 -27.39 -10.14
CA PHE A 350 1.62 -26.81 -11.41
C PHE A 350 0.53 -27.59 -12.13
N GLU A 351 0.42 -28.91 -11.90
CA GLU A 351 -0.72 -29.69 -12.38
C GLU A 351 -2.07 -29.14 -11.90
N LYS A 352 -2.11 -28.50 -10.72
CA LYS A 352 -3.35 -27.92 -10.13
C LYS A 352 -3.83 -26.66 -10.84
N ILE A 353 -2.93 -25.99 -11.57
CA ILE A 353 -3.19 -24.72 -12.25
C ILE A 353 -2.94 -24.77 -13.77
N LYS A 354 -2.67 -25.95 -14.33
CA LYS A 354 -2.33 -26.11 -15.75
C LYS A 354 -3.42 -25.69 -16.73
N GLN A 355 -4.67 -25.59 -16.26
CA GLN A 355 -5.81 -25.13 -17.05
C GLN A 355 -5.79 -23.61 -17.30
N TYR A 356 -4.98 -22.86 -16.56
CA TYR A 356 -4.83 -21.42 -16.74
C TYR A 356 -3.66 -21.10 -17.67
N ASN A 357 -3.63 -19.88 -18.20
CA ASN A 357 -2.43 -19.33 -18.81
C ASN A 357 -1.43 -18.98 -17.68
N VAL A 358 -0.45 -19.86 -17.46
CA VAL A 358 0.53 -19.72 -16.37
C VAL A 358 1.80 -19.07 -16.89
N ILE A 359 2.23 -18.03 -16.17
CA ILE A 359 3.45 -17.27 -16.42
C ILE A 359 4.37 -17.48 -15.22
N ILE A 360 5.54 -18.04 -15.48
CA ILE A 360 6.57 -18.27 -14.46
C ILE A 360 7.61 -17.17 -14.58
N VAL A 361 7.80 -16.42 -13.50
CA VAL A 361 8.80 -15.35 -13.44
C VAL A 361 10.10 -15.91 -12.88
N ARG A 362 11.20 -15.73 -13.62
CA ARG A 362 12.54 -16.09 -13.18
C ARG A 362 12.91 -15.36 -11.88
N SER A 363 13.32 -16.11 -10.87
CA SER A 363 13.61 -15.55 -9.54
C SER A 363 15.01 -15.88 -9.01
N ASN A 364 15.37 -15.31 -7.84
CA ASN A 364 16.66 -15.61 -7.21
C ASN A 364 16.76 -17.07 -6.73
N HIS A 365 15.63 -17.73 -6.46
CA HIS A 365 15.59 -19.14 -6.08
C HIS A 365 15.90 -20.05 -7.27
N ASP A 366 15.42 -19.72 -8.47
CA ASP A 366 15.81 -20.42 -9.69
C ASP A 366 17.34 -20.30 -9.92
N ASP A 367 17.88 -19.10 -9.67
CA ASP A 367 19.32 -18.83 -9.79
C ASP A 367 20.16 -19.54 -8.71
N MET A 368 19.57 -20.00 -7.60
CA MET A 368 20.29 -20.83 -6.61
C MET A 368 20.63 -22.20 -7.20
N LEU A 369 19.74 -22.80 -7.98
CA LEU A 369 20.02 -24.07 -8.66
C LEU A 369 21.14 -23.93 -9.70
N ASP A 370 21.07 -22.90 -10.54
CA ASP A 370 22.10 -22.68 -11.55
C ASP A 370 23.47 -22.33 -10.93
N ARG A 371 23.48 -21.71 -9.74
CA ARG A 371 24.71 -21.50 -8.95
C ARG A 371 25.22 -22.79 -8.31
N PHE A 372 24.32 -23.64 -7.79
CA PHE A 372 24.67 -24.93 -7.22
C PHE A 372 25.44 -25.80 -8.23
N LEU A 373 25.05 -25.80 -9.50
CA LEU A 373 25.74 -26.50 -10.60
C LEU A 373 27.15 -25.98 -10.93
N LYS A 374 27.60 -24.89 -10.28
CA LYS A 374 28.95 -24.33 -10.42
C LYS A 374 29.85 -24.67 -9.22
N THR A 375 29.34 -25.45 -8.27
CA THR A 375 30.07 -25.88 -7.06
C THR A 375 30.59 -27.31 -7.22
N ASP A 376 31.53 -27.76 -6.37
CA ASP A 376 31.88 -29.19 -6.34
C ASP A 376 30.74 -29.97 -5.67
N TRP A 377 30.00 -30.76 -6.43
CA TRP A 377 28.89 -31.58 -5.92
C TRP A 377 29.30 -32.54 -4.80
N ARG A 378 30.58 -32.96 -4.74
CA ARG A 378 31.11 -33.81 -3.67
C ARG A 378 31.23 -33.08 -2.34
N SER A 379 31.34 -31.76 -2.40
CA SER A 379 31.31 -30.88 -1.22
C SER A 379 29.88 -30.52 -0.79
N GLY A 380 28.88 -31.02 -1.50
CA GLY A 380 27.46 -30.84 -1.17
C GLY A 380 27.09 -31.48 0.16
N SER A 381 25.96 -31.05 0.71
CA SER A 381 25.42 -31.54 1.99
C SER A 381 24.92 -32.99 1.95
N THR A 382 24.71 -33.56 0.76
CA THR A 382 24.24 -34.93 0.56
C THR A 382 24.58 -35.46 -0.82
N MET A 383 24.81 -36.78 -0.93
CA MET A 383 25.01 -37.46 -2.22
C MET A 383 23.71 -37.71 -2.98
N LYS A 384 22.54 -37.54 -2.33
CA LYS A 384 21.22 -37.74 -2.95
C LYS A 384 21.02 -36.89 -4.21
N ASN A 385 21.64 -35.72 -4.27
CA ASN A 385 21.45 -34.75 -5.35
C ASN A 385 22.46 -34.94 -6.50
N SER A 386 23.35 -35.94 -6.43
CA SER A 386 24.40 -36.15 -7.42
C SER A 386 23.86 -36.50 -8.81
N GLU A 387 22.79 -37.30 -8.90
CA GLU A 387 22.17 -37.66 -10.18
C GLU A 387 21.57 -36.42 -10.87
N GLU A 388 20.75 -35.66 -10.15
CA GLU A 388 20.17 -34.40 -10.63
C GLU A 388 21.27 -33.39 -11.01
N TYR A 389 22.32 -33.29 -10.20
CA TYR A 389 23.47 -32.44 -10.50
C TYR A 389 24.08 -32.80 -11.87
N MET A 390 24.35 -34.08 -12.11
CA MET A 390 24.95 -34.53 -13.38
C MET A 390 24.00 -34.31 -14.56
N LYS A 391 22.72 -34.65 -14.40
CA LYS A 391 21.68 -34.46 -15.43
C LYS A 391 21.56 -32.99 -15.82
N PHE A 392 21.45 -32.10 -14.83
CA PHE A 392 21.28 -30.67 -15.08
C PHE A 392 22.58 -30.00 -15.56
N SER A 393 23.74 -30.50 -15.14
CA SER A 393 25.03 -30.08 -15.70
C SER A 393 25.10 -30.39 -17.21
N LEU A 394 24.68 -31.58 -17.63
CA LEU A 394 24.63 -31.95 -19.05
C LEU A 394 23.68 -31.05 -19.85
N LEU A 395 22.50 -30.72 -19.31
CA LEU A 395 21.56 -29.81 -19.95
C LEU A 395 22.12 -28.39 -20.09
N THR A 396 22.86 -27.92 -19.08
CA THR A 396 23.56 -26.64 -19.11
C THR A 396 24.68 -26.65 -20.17
N LEU A 397 25.54 -27.68 -20.16
CA LEU A 397 26.67 -27.82 -21.09
C LEU A 397 26.22 -27.93 -22.56
N THR A 398 25.12 -28.64 -22.81
CA THR A 398 24.55 -28.79 -24.16
C THR A 398 23.75 -27.57 -24.61
N GLY A 399 23.59 -26.56 -23.75
CA GLY A 399 22.83 -25.35 -24.06
C GLY A 399 21.33 -25.58 -24.24
N LYS A 400 20.78 -26.70 -23.72
CA LYS A 400 19.34 -26.98 -23.77
C LYS A 400 18.56 -26.11 -22.77
N ALA A 401 19.15 -25.86 -21.60
CA ALA A 401 18.55 -25.04 -20.55
C ALA A 401 19.02 -23.56 -20.61
N LYS A 402 18.83 -22.89 -21.76
CA LYS A 402 19.36 -21.53 -21.99
C LYS A 402 18.88 -20.48 -20.98
N ASN A 403 17.62 -20.62 -20.53
CA ASN A 403 17.00 -19.73 -19.54
C ASN A 403 17.13 -20.30 -18.11
N GLY A 404 18.05 -21.25 -17.92
CA GLY A 404 18.31 -21.97 -16.67
C GLY A 404 17.42 -23.20 -16.43
N ILE A 405 17.73 -23.95 -15.38
CA ILE A 405 17.18 -25.30 -15.19
C ILE A 405 15.71 -25.30 -14.82
N ILE A 406 15.27 -24.42 -13.91
CA ILE A 406 13.88 -24.39 -13.46
C ILE A 406 12.91 -24.11 -14.63
N PRO A 407 13.09 -23.06 -15.46
CA PRO A 407 12.31 -22.87 -16.68
C PRO A 407 12.33 -24.06 -17.63
N TYR A 408 13.48 -24.71 -17.80
CA TYR A 408 13.60 -25.88 -18.67
C TYR A 408 12.71 -27.03 -18.17
N VAL A 409 12.84 -27.46 -16.91
CA VAL A 409 12.09 -28.60 -16.39
C VAL A 409 10.58 -28.34 -16.34
N ILE A 410 10.18 -27.08 -16.12
CA ILE A 410 8.77 -26.66 -16.20
C ILE A 410 8.26 -26.82 -17.62
N ASN A 411 8.95 -26.24 -18.62
CA ASN A 411 8.50 -26.27 -20.01
C ASN A 411 8.51 -27.68 -20.62
N GLU A 412 9.41 -28.57 -20.19
CA GLU A 412 9.41 -29.97 -20.63
C GLU A 412 8.11 -30.69 -20.22
N ARG A 413 7.55 -30.37 -19.04
CA ARG A 413 6.29 -30.97 -18.55
C ARG A 413 5.06 -30.17 -18.97
N PHE A 414 5.18 -28.86 -19.07
CA PHE A 414 4.12 -27.93 -19.40
C PHE A 414 4.55 -27.00 -20.55
N PRO A 415 4.56 -27.47 -21.81
CA PRO A 415 5.02 -26.68 -22.96
C PRO A 415 4.23 -25.38 -23.20
N ASN A 416 3.01 -25.31 -22.67
CA ASN A 416 2.13 -24.14 -22.80
C ASN A 416 2.40 -23.05 -21.74
N PHE A 417 3.25 -23.32 -20.74
CA PHE A 417 3.58 -22.32 -19.72
C PHE A 417 4.58 -21.33 -20.31
N LYS A 418 4.44 -20.05 -19.94
CA LYS A 418 5.40 -19.02 -20.31
C LYS A 418 6.41 -18.82 -19.19
N CYS A 419 7.55 -19.49 -19.27
CA CYS A 419 8.68 -19.24 -18.39
C CYS A 419 9.52 -18.06 -18.91
N LEU A 420 9.46 -16.93 -18.21
CA LEU A 420 10.16 -15.71 -18.56
C LEU A 420 11.63 -15.78 -18.17
N SER A 421 12.50 -15.14 -18.95
CA SER A 421 13.88 -14.83 -18.59
C SER A 421 13.97 -13.56 -17.73
N ARG A 422 15.16 -13.22 -17.22
CA ARG A 422 15.40 -11.95 -16.51
C ARG A 422 15.21 -10.72 -17.42
N ASP A 423 15.44 -10.90 -18.72
CA ASP A 423 15.43 -9.82 -19.73
C ASP A 423 14.08 -9.70 -20.46
N ASP A 424 13.13 -10.60 -20.16
CA ASP A 424 11.81 -10.57 -20.79
C ASP A 424 10.94 -9.46 -20.18
N SER A 425 9.98 -8.97 -20.98
CA SER A 425 8.89 -8.10 -20.53
C SER A 425 7.56 -8.81 -20.73
N TYR A 426 6.69 -8.70 -19.74
CA TYR A 426 5.33 -9.20 -19.85
C TYR A 426 4.38 -8.30 -19.07
N LYS A 427 3.39 -7.74 -19.77
CA LYS A 427 2.42 -6.82 -19.17
C LYS A 427 1.04 -7.45 -19.07
N ILE A 428 0.37 -7.20 -17.95
CA ILE A 428 -1.07 -7.42 -17.79
C ILE A 428 -1.72 -6.06 -17.54
N GLY A 429 -2.54 -5.62 -18.51
CA GLY A 429 -3.00 -4.23 -18.54
C GLY A 429 -1.82 -3.26 -18.59
N ASN A 430 -1.74 -2.38 -17.59
CA ASN A 430 -0.68 -1.38 -17.49
C ASN A 430 0.50 -1.78 -16.60
N PHE A 431 0.49 -2.99 -16.03
CA PHE A 431 1.49 -3.46 -15.06
C PHE A 431 2.49 -4.39 -15.72
N GLU A 432 3.78 -4.07 -15.57
CA GLU A 432 4.90 -4.98 -15.84
C GLU A 432 5.00 -6.01 -14.71
N ILE A 433 5.03 -7.30 -15.07
CA ILE A 433 5.02 -8.41 -14.11
C ILE A 433 6.18 -9.39 -14.31
N SER A 434 7.08 -9.15 -15.28
CA SER A 434 8.19 -10.06 -15.57
C SER A 434 9.34 -10.00 -14.56
N GLN A 435 9.34 -9.01 -13.68
CA GLN A 435 10.46 -8.74 -12.78
C GLN A 435 10.17 -9.30 -11.39
N HIS A 436 11.01 -10.22 -10.91
CA HIS A 436 10.84 -10.81 -9.59
C HIS A 436 10.99 -9.80 -8.45
N GLY A 437 11.95 -8.87 -8.55
CA GLY A 437 12.11 -7.76 -7.60
C GLY A 437 13.38 -7.81 -6.75
N ASP A 438 14.15 -8.90 -6.83
CA ASP A 438 15.47 -9.07 -6.23
C ASP A 438 16.54 -8.18 -6.87
N LEU A 439 16.38 -7.89 -8.16
CA LEU A 439 17.24 -7.02 -8.96
C LEU A 439 16.42 -5.95 -9.67
N VAL A 440 17.07 -4.84 -10.00
CA VAL A 440 16.55 -3.80 -10.90
C VAL A 440 17.49 -3.65 -12.09
N TYR A 441 17.94 -2.44 -12.44
CA TYR A 441 18.90 -2.22 -13.52
C TYR A 441 20.32 -2.63 -13.09
N ASN A 442 21.12 -3.14 -14.03
CA ASN A 442 22.54 -3.43 -13.87
C ASN A 442 22.89 -4.25 -12.61
N ASN A 443 22.07 -5.25 -12.26
CA ASN A 443 22.23 -6.11 -11.07
C ASN A 443 22.23 -5.36 -9.72
N VAL A 444 21.67 -4.15 -9.67
CA VAL A 444 21.45 -3.43 -8.40
C VAL A 444 20.37 -4.15 -7.60
N LYS A 445 20.59 -4.36 -6.31
CA LYS A 445 19.62 -4.95 -5.40
C LYS A 445 18.28 -4.20 -5.46
N GLY A 446 17.22 -4.97 -5.67
CA GLY A 446 15.87 -4.47 -5.84
C GLY A 446 15.12 -4.18 -4.56
N GLY A 447 13.92 -3.64 -4.77
CA GLY A 447 13.03 -3.17 -3.72
C GLY A 447 11.96 -2.25 -4.28
N ILE A 448 10.82 -2.19 -3.59
CA ILE A 448 9.65 -1.45 -4.05
C ILE A 448 9.93 0.03 -4.35
N GLU A 449 10.83 0.66 -3.59
CA GLU A 449 11.19 2.08 -3.76
C GLU A 449 12.03 2.33 -5.02
N GLN A 450 12.80 1.34 -5.49
CA GLN A 450 13.53 1.42 -6.75
C GLN A 450 12.57 1.31 -7.92
N PHE A 451 11.66 0.32 -7.89
CA PHE A 451 10.64 0.14 -8.93
C PHE A 451 9.68 1.32 -9.02
N ARG A 452 9.35 1.96 -7.88
CA ARG A 452 8.56 3.20 -7.84
C ARG A 452 9.14 4.31 -8.72
N LYS A 453 10.47 4.37 -8.88
CA LYS A 453 11.17 5.43 -9.62
C LYS A 453 11.21 5.21 -11.14
N LEU A 454 10.84 4.02 -11.63
CA LEU A 454 11.03 3.63 -13.03
C LEU A 454 9.96 4.15 -14.00
N ASN A 455 9.05 5.02 -13.56
CA ASN A 455 7.99 5.64 -14.37
C ASN A 455 7.09 4.65 -15.16
N GLN A 456 7.08 3.39 -14.73
CA GLN A 456 6.26 2.30 -15.24
C GLN A 456 5.61 1.62 -14.03
N LYS A 457 4.40 1.07 -14.20
CA LYS A 457 3.75 0.33 -13.12
C LYS A 457 4.29 -1.08 -13.07
N TYR A 458 4.59 -1.56 -11.86
CA TYR A 458 5.17 -2.88 -11.61
C TYR A 458 4.37 -3.63 -10.57
N ILE A 459 4.29 -4.95 -10.72
CA ILE A 459 3.93 -5.87 -9.64
C ILE A 459 5.09 -6.88 -9.53
N ILE A 460 5.73 -6.92 -8.36
CA ILE A 460 6.90 -7.76 -8.08
C ILE A 460 6.64 -8.68 -6.90
N GLY A 461 7.48 -9.70 -6.71
CA GLY A 461 7.55 -10.57 -5.53
C GLY A 461 8.74 -10.24 -4.63
N HIS A 462 9.50 -11.28 -4.26
CA HIS A 462 10.79 -11.26 -3.56
C HIS A 462 10.75 -10.85 -2.08
N SER A 463 10.02 -9.79 -1.74
CA SER A 463 10.07 -9.22 -0.40
C SER A 463 9.17 -9.94 0.62
N HIS A 464 8.31 -10.84 0.15
CA HIS A 464 7.27 -11.53 0.92
C HIS A 464 6.31 -10.58 1.69
N THR A 465 6.39 -9.27 1.43
CA THR A 465 5.74 -8.21 2.18
C THR A 465 4.86 -7.39 1.23
N PRO A 466 3.53 -7.48 1.34
CA PRO A 466 2.67 -6.71 0.47
C PRO A 466 2.91 -5.21 0.68
N SER A 467 3.18 -4.52 -0.41
CA SER A 467 3.51 -3.09 -0.40
C SER A 467 2.90 -2.41 -1.60
N ARG A 468 2.51 -1.14 -1.45
CA ARG A 468 2.08 -0.29 -2.56
C ARG A 468 2.71 1.08 -2.42
N ARG A 469 3.36 1.52 -3.49
CA ARG A 469 4.04 2.81 -3.60
C ARG A 469 3.76 3.38 -4.99
N ASP A 470 2.78 4.26 -5.07
CA ASP A 470 2.33 4.85 -6.33
C ASP A 470 1.96 3.74 -7.35
N GLY A 471 2.69 3.65 -8.47
CA GLY A 471 2.51 2.62 -9.50
C GLY A 471 3.21 1.28 -9.24
N ALA A 472 4.01 1.15 -8.17
CA ALA A 472 4.73 -0.07 -7.85
C ALA A 472 4.04 -0.84 -6.71
N LEU A 473 3.81 -2.14 -6.94
CA LEU A 473 3.21 -3.06 -5.97
C LEU A 473 4.18 -4.22 -5.73
N SER A 474 4.26 -4.69 -4.48
CA SER A 474 4.82 -5.99 -4.14
C SER A 474 3.70 -6.89 -3.67
N VAL A 475 3.68 -8.14 -4.13
CA VAL A 475 2.88 -9.19 -3.50
C VAL A 475 3.46 -9.53 -2.11
N GLY A 476 2.71 -10.30 -1.33
CA GLY A 476 3.20 -10.94 -0.13
C GLY A 476 3.81 -12.31 -0.44
N THR A 477 3.58 -13.27 0.44
CA THR A 477 3.99 -14.67 0.23
C THR A 477 2.78 -15.60 0.24
N SER A 478 2.90 -16.78 -0.38
CA SER A 478 1.95 -17.89 -0.22
C SER A 478 2.42 -18.91 0.84
N THR A 479 3.54 -18.64 1.51
CA THR A 479 4.17 -19.51 2.52
C THR A 479 3.53 -19.42 3.90
N PHE A 480 3.94 -20.33 4.79
CA PHE A 480 3.88 -20.02 6.21
C PHE A 480 4.65 -18.71 6.48
N LEU A 481 4.14 -17.88 7.39
CA LEU A 481 4.77 -16.59 7.73
C LEU A 481 6.04 -16.77 8.59
N LYS A 482 6.25 -17.99 9.11
CA LYS A 482 7.41 -18.38 9.90
C LYS A 482 8.09 -19.59 9.26
N LEU A 483 9.19 -19.34 8.56
CA LEU A 483 10.05 -20.37 7.97
C LEU A 483 11.36 -20.50 8.78
N SER A 484 12.17 -21.52 8.47
CA SER A 484 13.41 -21.82 9.21
C SER A 484 14.39 -20.64 9.24
N TYR A 485 14.38 -19.82 8.19
CA TYR A 485 15.23 -18.66 8.00
C TYR A 485 14.58 -17.33 8.41
N THR A 486 13.33 -17.35 8.90
CA THR A 486 12.65 -16.15 9.40
C THR A 486 13.02 -15.92 10.87
N SER A 487 13.89 -14.95 11.17
CA SER A 487 14.31 -14.61 12.54
C SER A 487 13.77 -13.25 13.01
N GLY A 488 13.45 -13.13 14.30
CA GLY A 488 12.97 -11.88 14.90
C GLY A 488 11.59 -11.43 14.41
N LEU A 489 11.41 -10.10 14.35
CA LEU A 489 10.22 -9.43 13.84
C LEU A 489 10.10 -9.64 12.33
N THR A 490 8.89 -9.92 11.84
CA THR A 490 8.61 -10.07 10.41
C THR A 490 7.48 -9.15 9.98
N ASN A 491 7.61 -8.58 8.78
CA ASN A 491 6.55 -7.83 8.09
C ASN A 491 5.92 -8.66 6.96
N TRP A 492 6.20 -9.96 6.89
CA TRP A 492 5.60 -10.84 5.90
C TRP A 492 4.10 -10.95 6.14
N ALA A 493 3.34 -11.03 5.05
CA ALA A 493 1.93 -11.30 5.10
C ALA A 493 1.50 -12.11 3.89
N ASN A 494 0.48 -12.95 4.06
CA ASN A 494 -0.07 -13.70 2.95
C ASN A 494 -0.88 -12.77 2.06
N SER A 495 -0.42 -12.58 0.82
CA SER A 495 -1.10 -11.65 -0.09
C SER A 495 -0.80 -11.92 -1.56
N HIS A 496 -1.80 -11.67 -2.39
CA HIS A 496 -1.74 -11.68 -3.85
C HIS A 496 -2.14 -10.30 -4.40
N VAL A 497 -1.91 -10.07 -5.68
CA VAL A 497 -2.42 -8.88 -6.38
C VAL A 497 -3.27 -9.32 -7.56
N ILE A 498 -4.52 -8.86 -7.61
CA ILE A 498 -5.40 -9.06 -8.77
C ILE A 498 -5.35 -7.83 -9.68
N ILE A 499 -5.49 -8.05 -10.99
CA ILE A 499 -5.51 -7.02 -12.02
C ILE A 499 -6.82 -7.12 -12.78
N SER A 500 -7.57 -6.02 -12.84
CA SER A 500 -8.84 -5.93 -13.55
C SER A 500 -9.04 -4.52 -14.09
N ASN A 501 -9.46 -4.42 -15.36
CA ASN A 501 -9.76 -3.15 -16.03
C ASN A 501 -8.58 -2.14 -15.95
N GLY A 502 -7.36 -2.65 -16.09
CA GLY A 502 -6.14 -1.82 -16.03
C GLY A 502 -5.79 -1.25 -14.64
N LYS A 503 -6.47 -1.71 -13.57
CA LYS A 503 -6.22 -1.37 -12.17
C LYS A 503 -5.78 -2.62 -11.39
N ALA A 504 -5.14 -2.42 -10.23
CA ALA A 504 -4.66 -3.49 -9.39
C ALA A 504 -5.09 -3.32 -7.93
N GLN A 505 -5.35 -4.45 -7.27
CA GLN A 505 -5.84 -4.53 -5.90
C GLN A 505 -5.13 -5.66 -5.16
N HIS A 506 -4.61 -5.38 -3.97
CA HIS A 506 -4.08 -6.39 -3.05
C HIS A 506 -5.22 -7.21 -2.46
N ILE A 507 -5.05 -8.53 -2.46
CA ILE A 507 -5.84 -9.48 -1.69
C ILE A 507 -4.97 -9.94 -0.54
N ILE A 508 -5.37 -9.66 0.70
CA ILE A 508 -4.58 -9.96 1.90
C ILE A 508 -5.36 -11.00 2.70
N PHE A 509 -4.70 -12.12 3.00
CA PHE A 509 -5.26 -13.20 3.77
C PHE A 509 -4.97 -12.98 5.26
N VAL A 510 -5.98 -13.13 6.09
CA VAL A 510 -5.95 -12.80 7.52
C VAL A 510 -6.45 -13.98 8.35
N GLY A 511 -5.75 -14.24 9.46
CA GLY A 511 -6.08 -15.30 10.40
C GLY A 511 -5.69 -16.71 9.92
N GLU A 512 -5.85 -17.68 10.81
CA GLU A 512 -5.45 -19.08 10.57
C GLU A 512 -6.21 -19.72 9.40
N ASN A 513 -7.45 -19.29 9.15
CA ASN A 513 -8.28 -19.77 8.05
C ASN A 513 -7.98 -19.09 6.70
N ALA A 514 -7.00 -18.20 6.64
CA ALA A 514 -6.65 -17.40 5.46
C ALA A 514 -7.89 -16.76 4.80
N GLU A 515 -8.70 -16.05 5.58
CA GLU A 515 -9.85 -15.34 5.02
C GLU A 515 -9.40 -14.02 4.39
N PHE A 516 -10.10 -13.53 3.37
CA PHE A 516 -9.68 -12.30 2.65
C PHE A 516 -10.83 -11.32 2.38
N THR A 517 -12.07 -11.73 2.66
CA THR A 517 -13.29 -10.93 2.47
C THR A 517 -14.46 -11.56 3.21
N THR A 518 -15.48 -10.78 3.52
CA THR A 518 -16.83 -11.24 3.90
C THR A 518 -17.83 -11.19 2.74
N PHE A 519 -17.43 -10.73 1.56
CA PHE A 519 -18.27 -10.75 0.37
C PHE A 519 -18.57 -12.18 -0.10
N GLU A 520 -19.83 -12.40 -0.48
CA GLU A 520 -20.33 -13.70 -0.96
C GLU A 520 -20.21 -13.92 -2.48
#